data_AF-A0A3D5PGI8-F1
#
_entry.id   AF-A0A3D5PGI8-F1
#
_cell.length_a   1.000
_cell.length_b   1.000
_cell.length_c   1.000
_cell.angle_alpha   90.00
_cell.angle_beta   90.00
_cell.angle_gamma   90.00
#
_symmetry.space_group_name_H-M   'P 1'
#
loop_
_entity.id
_entity.type
_entity.pdbx_description
1 polymer ?
#
loop_
_entity_poly.entity_id
_entity_poly.type
_entity_poly.pdbx_seq_one_letter_code
_entity_poly.pdbx_strand_id
1 'polypeptide(L)'
;MIQPTLSFKENLQLLPSIDTLARIELIGTTGDVMASIENQPGKQGSLVVYQYLSQEFGKINTEAAQHGLEVFAEHTADAKARPGAHPNIDQLLGILNGAETLQVRLIPA
;
A
#
# COMPACT_ATOMS: atom_id res chain seq x y z
N MET A 1 14.43 -3.15 3.69
CA MET A 1 13.26 -2.60 4.40
C MET A 1 13.63 -1.37 5.22
N ILE A 2 12.80 -0.31 5.24
CA ILE A 2 12.99 0.84 6.13
C ILE A 2 12.57 0.48 7.56
N GLN A 3 13.07 1.20 8.58
CA GLN A 3 12.45 1.22 9.91
C GLN A 3 11.41 2.35 9.96
N PRO A 4 10.11 2.06 10.07
CA PRO A 4 9.09 3.11 10.08
C PRO A 4 9.19 3.99 11.34
N THR A 5 8.96 5.29 11.16
CA THR A 5 8.74 6.27 12.23
C THR A 5 7.24 6.41 12.54
N LEU A 6 6.92 7.22 13.54
CA LEU A 6 5.53 7.53 13.92
C LEU A 6 4.85 8.54 13.00
N SER A 7 5.50 9.01 11.94
CA SER A 7 4.99 10.03 11.01
C SER A 7 4.97 9.49 9.59
N PHE A 8 3.78 9.41 9.00
CA PHE A 8 3.61 8.97 7.62
C PHE A 8 4.42 9.83 6.65
N LYS A 9 4.43 11.15 6.89
CA LYS A 9 5.19 12.10 6.06
C LYS A 9 6.70 11.84 6.10
N GLU A 10 7.25 11.50 7.26
CA GLU A 10 8.67 11.16 7.40
C GLU A 10 8.96 9.82 6.71
N ASN A 11 8.10 8.82 6.89
CA ASN A 11 8.22 7.53 6.24
C ASN A 11 8.28 7.66 4.72
N LEU A 12 7.40 8.48 4.11
CA LEU A 12 7.39 8.71 2.67
C LEU A 12 8.73 9.25 2.13
N GLN A 13 9.50 10.01 2.91
CA GLN A 13 10.80 10.54 2.48
C GLN A 13 11.89 9.45 2.38
N LEU A 14 11.66 8.29 3.00
CA LEU A 14 12.57 7.15 2.97
C LEU A 14 12.25 6.18 1.84
N LEU A 15 11.15 6.40 1.11
CA LEU A 15 10.65 5.47 0.09
C LEU A 15 11.07 5.88 -1.34
N PRO A 16 11.13 4.90 -2.27
CA PRO A 16 11.45 5.17 -3.66
C PRO A 16 10.47 6.14 -4.34
N SER A 17 10.96 6.82 -5.39
CA SER A 17 10.12 7.71 -6.20
C SER A 17 9.16 6.93 -7.11
N ILE A 18 7.99 7.54 -7.35
CA ILE A 18 6.93 7.09 -8.26
C ILE A 18 6.89 7.85 -9.59
N ASP A 19 7.93 8.63 -9.93
CA ASP A 19 7.93 9.54 -11.09
C ASP A 19 7.66 8.85 -12.43
N THR A 20 7.99 7.56 -12.56
CA THR A 20 7.81 6.78 -13.79
C THR A 20 6.47 6.03 -13.84
N LEU A 21 5.60 6.19 -12.85
CA LEU A 21 4.44 5.35 -12.63
C LEU A 21 3.13 6.10 -12.91
N ALA A 22 2.29 5.57 -13.79
CA ALA A 22 0.90 6.03 -13.98
C ALA A 22 0.00 5.52 -12.85
N ARG A 23 0.09 4.23 -12.52
CA ARG A 23 -0.73 3.58 -11.49
C ARG A 23 -0.15 2.24 -11.04
N ILE A 24 -0.73 1.71 -9.97
CA ILE A 24 -0.58 0.32 -9.55
C ILE A 24 -1.93 -0.40 -9.71
N GLU A 25 -1.88 -1.63 -10.21
CA GLU A 25 -3.00 -2.57 -10.15
C GLU A 25 -2.69 -3.65 -9.11
N LEU A 26 -3.66 -3.91 -8.22
CA LEU A 26 -3.62 -5.01 -7.27
C LEU A 26 -4.43 -6.17 -7.84
N ILE A 27 -3.80 -7.33 -7.96
CA ILE A 27 -4.33 -8.47 -8.68
C ILE A 27 -4.57 -9.61 -7.68
N GLY A 28 -5.79 -10.13 -7.67
CA GLY A 28 -6.19 -11.26 -6.85
C GLY A 28 -5.64 -12.59 -7.36
N THR A 29 -5.85 -13.65 -6.61
CA THR A 29 -5.40 -15.00 -6.91
C THR A 29 -6.03 -15.59 -8.18
N THR A 30 -7.20 -15.10 -8.59
CA THR A 30 -7.89 -15.45 -9.84
C THR A 30 -7.34 -14.70 -11.05
N GLY A 31 -6.46 -13.71 -10.87
CA GLY A 31 -5.93 -12.85 -11.93
C GLY A 31 -6.74 -11.58 -12.19
N ASP A 32 -7.85 -11.38 -11.47
CA ASP A 32 -8.67 -10.18 -11.57
C ASP A 32 -8.02 -8.97 -10.91
N VAL A 33 -8.20 -7.78 -11.49
CA VAL A 33 -7.79 -6.52 -10.87
C VAL A 33 -8.78 -6.17 -9.78
N MET A 34 -8.36 -6.28 -8.52
CA MET A 34 -9.20 -6.02 -7.35
C MET A 34 -9.25 -4.53 -6.98
N ALA A 35 -8.16 -3.80 -7.24
CA ALA A 35 -8.08 -2.36 -7.02
C ALA A 35 -7.03 -1.70 -7.93
N SER A 36 -7.19 -0.39 -8.15
CA SER A 36 -6.14 0.44 -8.76
C SER A 36 -5.81 1.67 -7.90
N ILE A 37 -4.53 2.01 -7.85
CA ILE A 37 -4.01 3.20 -7.18
C ILE A 37 -3.41 4.10 -8.28
N GLU A 38 -4.14 5.13 -8.67
CA GLU A 38 -3.71 6.08 -9.69
C GLU A 38 -2.69 7.10 -9.12
N ASN A 39 -1.73 7.53 -9.94
CA ASN A 39 -0.84 8.64 -9.64
C ASN A 39 -1.60 9.97 -9.79
N GLN A 40 -2.43 10.28 -8.79
CA GLN A 40 -3.28 11.46 -8.75
C GLN A 40 -3.24 12.11 -7.36
N PRO A 41 -3.52 13.43 -7.25
CA PRO A 41 -3.60 14.13 -5.97
C PRO A 41 -4.47 13.38 -4.96
N GLY A 42 -3.97 13.21 -3.74
CA GLY A 42 -4.63 12.46 -2.66
C GLY A 42 -4.41 10.95 -2.66
N LYS A 43 -3.87 10.34 -3.72
CA LYS A 43 -3.55 8.90 -3.79
C LYS A 43 -2.05 8.59 -3.80
N GLN A 44 -1.21 9.59 -4.07
CA GLN A 44 0.23 9.43 -4.23
C GLN A 44 0.93 8.80 -3.02
N GLY A 45 0.49 9.12 -1.79
CA GLY A 45 1.06 8.50 -0.59
C GLY A 45 0.91 6.98 -0.60
N SER A 46 -0.29 6.46 -0.87
CA SER A 46 -0.50 5.01 -1.01
C SER A 46 0.23 4.43 -2.21
N LEU A 47 0.34 5.18 -3.31
CA LEU A 47 1.06 4.71 -4.50
C LEU A 47 2.53 4.43 -4.19
N VAL A 48 3.20 5.34 -3.48
CA VAL A 48 4.59 5.18 -3.01
C VAL A 48 4.70 3.96 -2.10
N VAL A 49 3.80 3.82 -1.12
CA VAL A 49 3.83 2.68 -0.18
C VAL A 49 3.65 1.35 -0.91
N TYR A 50 2.67 1.22 -1.79
CA TYR A 50 2.42 -0.04 -2.49
C TYR A 50 3.52 -0.40 -3.49
N GLN A 51 4.13 0.60 -4.14
CA GLN A 51 5.33 0.37 -4.95
C GLN A 51 6.45 -0.21 -4.08
N TYR A 52 6.74 0.44 -2.95
CA TYR A 52 7.76 0.00 -2.02
C TYR A 52 7.50 -1.41 -1.49
N LEU A 53 6.28 -1.71 -1.01
CA LEU A 53 5.92 -3.04 -0.51
C LEU A 53 6.09 -4.11 -1.59
N SER A 54 5.72 -3.81 -2.84
CA SER A 54 5.92 -4.76 -3.95
C SER A 54 7.39 -5.06 -4.22
N GLN A 55 8.28 -4.06 -4.08
CA GLN A 55 9.70 -4.23 -4.31
C GLN A 55 10.38 -5.00 -3.18
N GLU A 56 9.99 -4.75 -1.93
CA GLU A 56 10.57 -5.39 -0.76
C GLU A 56 10.08 -6.83 -0.57
N PHE A 57 8.78 -7.09 -0.79
CA PHE A 57 8.15 -8.38 -0.47
C PHE A 57 7.74 -9.19 -1.71
N GLY A 58 7.81 -8.61 -2.90
CA GLY A 58 7.36 -9.22 -4.17
C GLY A 58 5.83 -9.25 -4.36
N LYS A 59 5.05 -9.19 -3.29
CA LYS A 59 3.58 -9.24 -3.26
C LYS A 59 3.06 -8.62 -1.97
N ILE A 60 1.76 -8.32 -1.91
CA ILE A 60 1.11 -7.82 -0.69
C ILE A 60 0.55 -9.02 0.08
N ASN A 61 1.42 -9.69 0.85
CA ASN A 61 1.05 -10.76 1.79
C ASN A 61 0.87 -10.21 3.22
N THR A 62 0.61 -11.08 4.20
CA THR A 62 0.44 -10.68 5.62
C THR A 62 1.64 -9.92 6.17
N GLU A 63 2.87 -10.30 5.80
CA GLU A 63 4.09 -9.62 6.25
C GLU A 63 4.21 -8.21 5.66
N ALA A 64 4.00 -8.08 4.35
CA ALA A 64 3.96 -6.79 3.66
C ALA A 64 2.83 -5.90 4.19
N ALA A 65 1.68 -6.47 4.52
CA ALA A 65 0.55 -5.75 5.09
C ALA A 65 0.86 -5.23 6.49
N GLN A 66 1.45 -6.05 7.35
CA GLN A 66 1.87 -5.63 8.70
C GLN A 66 2.85 -4.46 8.62
N HIS A 67 3.90 -4.60 7.81
CA HIS A 67 4.89 -3.55 7.61
C HIS A 67 4.27 -2.29 6.97
N GLY A 68 3.41 -2.45 5.97
CA GLY A 68 2.72 -1.34 5.33
C GLY A 68 1.87 -0.52 6.31
N LEU A 69 1.20 -1.17 7.26
CA LEU A 69 0.44 -0.48 8.31
C LEU A 69 1.34 0.31 9.27
N GLU A 70 2.55 -0.19 9.54
CA GLU A 70 3.55 0.58 10.32
C GLU A 70 4.05 1.79 9.52
N VAL A 71 4.29 1.61 8.21
CA VAL A 71 4.65 2.71 7.29
C VAL A 71 3.57 3.78 7.21
N PHE A 72 2.28 3.40 7.17
CA PHE A 72 1.15 4.34 7.20
C PHE A 72 0.98 5.08 8.55
N ALA A 73 1.70 4.67 9.58
CA ALA A 73 1.83 5.37 10.87
C ALA A 73 0.48 5.84 11.44
N GLU A 74 0.31 7.15 11.67
CA GLU A 74 -0.89 7.72 12.28
C GLU A 74 -2.20 7.41 11.53
N HIS A 75 -2.13 7.16 10.21
CA HIS A 75 -3.31 6.83 9.40
C HIS A 75 -3.83 5.41 9.66
N THR A 76 -2.99 4.51 10.15
CA THR A 76 -3.44 3.16 10.52
C THR A 76 -4.41 3.18 11.69
N ALA A 77 -4.18 4.03 12.68
CA ALA A 77 -5.08 4.17 13.82
C ALA A 77 -6.45 4.75 13.36
N ASP A 78 -6.42 5.73 12.46
CA ASP A 78 -7.61 6.35 11.90
C ASP A 78 -8.43 5.38 11.03
N ALA A 79 -7.79 4.56 10.20
CA ALA A 79 -8.47 3.52 9.41
C ALA A 79 -9.16 2.48 10.29
N LYS A 80 -8.52 2.03 11.38
CA LYS A 80 -9.14 1.11 12.35
C LYS A 80 -10.36 1.73 13.02
N ALA A 81 -10.34 3.04 13.29
CA ALA A 81 -11.45 3.74 13.92
C ALA A 81 -12.60 4.04 12.93
N ARG A 82 -12.30 4.16 11.64
CA ARG A 82 -13.26 4.51 10.58
C ARG A 82 -13.14 3.58 9.37
N PRO A 83 -13.63 2.31 9.48
CA PRO A 83 -13.55 1.36 8.37
C PRO A 83 -14.14 1.91 7.08
N GLY A 84 -13.41 1.79 5.98
CA GLY A 84 -13.80 2.28 4.66
C GLY A 84 -13.37 3.73 4.36
N ALA A 85 -12.85 4.46 5.34
CA ALA A 85 -12.33 5.82 5.13
C ALA A 85 -10.97 5.83 4.41
N HIS A 86 -10.23 4.73 4.45
CA HIS A 86 -8.88 4.62 3.89
C HIS A 86 -8.75 3.34 3.07
N PRO A 87 -9.32 3.26 1.85
CA PRO A 87 -9.43 2.00 1.11
C PRO A 87 -8.11 1.23 0.98
N ASN A 88 -6.99 1.92 0.80
CA ASN A 88 -5.67 1.30 0.68
C ASN A 88 -5.11 0.76 2.00
N ILE A 89 -5.48 1.35 3.14
CA ILE A 89 -5.11 0.86 4.48
C ILE A 89 -6.08 -0.26 4.89
N ASP A 90 -7.36 -0.09 4.59
CA ASP A 90 -8.40 -1.10 4.78
C ASP A 90 -8.06 -2.41 4.05
N GLN A 91 -7.50 -2.32 2.84
CA GLN A 91 -6.99 -3.47 2.10
C GLN A 91 -5.91 -4.24 2.87
N LEU A 92 -4.93 -3.54 3.47
CA LEU A 92 -3.89 -4.17 4.27
C LEU A 92 -4.46 -4.81 5.55
N LEU A 93 -5.38 -4.11 6.22
CA LEU A 93 -6.10 -4.66 7.37
C LEU A 93 -6.89 -5.92 7.00
N GLY A 94 -7.51 -5.95 5.82
CA GLY A 94 -8.19 -7.13 5.28
C GLY A 94 -7.23 -8.32 5.14
N ILE A 95 -6.04 -8.10 4.59
CA ILE A 95 -5.01 -9.14 4.41
C ILE A 95 -4.51 -9.66 5.76
N LEU A 96 -4.34 -8.79 6.77
CA LEU A 96 -4.03 -9.24 8.14
C LEU A 96 -5.15 -10.10 8.75
N ASN A 97 -6.40 -9.85 8.35
CA ASN A 97 -7.57 -10.60 8.80
C ASN A 97 -7.91 -11.82 7.91
N GLY A 98 -6.97 -12.25 7.05
CA GLY A 98 -7.11 -13.48 6.26
C GLY A 98 -7.66 -13.29 4.84
N ALA A 99 -7.77 -12.05 4.34
CA ALA A 99 -8.00 -11.83 2.92
C ALA A 99 -6.82 -12.34 2.08
N GLU A 100 -7.06 -12.54 0.79
CA GLU A 100 -6.06 -13.10 -0.11
C GLU A 100 -4.84 -12.20 -0.30
N THR A 101 -3.68 -12.82 -0.55
CA THR A 101 -2.46 -12.12 -0.95
C THR A 101 -2.62 -11.54 -2.35
N LEU A 102 -2.19 -10.30 -2.55
CA LEU A 102 -2.31 -9.61 -3.83
C LEU A 102 -0.98 -9.54 -4.57
N GLN A 103 -1.02 -9.79 -5.88
CA GLN A 103 0.08 -9.45 -6.78
C GLN A 103 0.01 -7.97 -7.14
N VAL A 104 1.16 -7.38 -7.42
CA VAL A 104 1.27 -5.96 -7.78
C VAL A 104 1.76 -5.84 -9.21
N ARG A 105 1.01 -5.11 -10.04
CA ARG A 105 1.43 -4.73 -11.39
C ARG A 105 1.65 -3.23 -11.45
N LEU A 106 2.88 -2.85 -11.80
CA LEU A 106 3.29 -1.46 -11.99
C LEU A 106 2.97 -1.03 -13.43
N ILE A 107 2.22 0.06 -13.61
CA ILE A 107 1.88 0.59 -14.92
C ILE A 107 2.67 1.89 -15.14
N PRO A 108 3.55 1.96 -16.16
CA PRO A 108 4.35 3.16 -16.43
C PRO A 108 3.50 4.33 -16.95
N ALA A 109 4.01 5.55 -16.77
CA ALA A 109 3.44 6.81 -17.27
C ALA A 109 3.64 7.05 -18.76
#